data_AF-A0A3L7MVE3-F1
#
_entry.id   AF-A0A3L7MVE3-F1
#
_cell.length_a   1.000
_cell.length_b   1.000
_cell.length_c   1.000
_cell.angle_alpha   90.00
_cell.angle_beta   90.00
_cell.angle_gamma   90.00
#
_symmetry.space_group_name_H-M   'P 1'
#
loop_
_entity.id
_entity.type
_entity.pdbx_description
1 polymer ?
#
loop_
_entity_poly.entity_id
_entity_poly.type
_entity_poly.pdbx_seq_one_letter_code
_entity_poly.pdbx_strand_id
1 'polypeptide(L)'
;ANDFVVAYDPTVDPYTAFLPVSDPGYVDDADAGQPIELYGVGFRGGFSLATWTEYSPFGTGSVLDPNVRNAFALGANAAGNMVDVSNSVRERWTPQPFAVGAIAKMKPGSLVPIGTKLRFSLDTAQPSVQAYLRTAVDAGKLRLTACSLTKVVQQGGSFPTFYCRENPLVTATGTGAATMTMVVSTQTCAPADLNCNGSVNAQDLAILLSQWGTAGSADLNGDGIVGAQDLAILLSAWS
;
A
#
# COMPACT_ATOMS: atom_id res chain seq x y z
N ALA A 1 1.13 24.35 9.69
CA ALA A 1 2.17 23.59 8.97
C ALA A 1 3.53 24.03 9.50
N ASN A 2 4.49 23.12 9.56
CA ASN A 2 5.81 23.36 10.10
C ASN A 2 6.85 23.48 8.97
N ASP A 3 7.83 24.36 9.16
CA ASP A 3 8.87 24.69 8.18
C ASP A 3 10.24 24.38 8.78
N PHE A 4 11.11 23.68 8.04
CA PHE A 4 12.42 23.22 8.51
C PHE A 4 12.39 22.43 9.84
N VAL A 5 11.36 21.62 10.06
CA VAL A 5 11.19 20.85 11.32
C VAL A 5 11.65 19.40 11.20
N VAL A 6 11.57 18.80 10.03
CA VAL A 6 11.91 17.39 9.81
C VAL A 6 13.14 17.28 8.92
N ALA A 7 14.05 16.37 9.28
CA ALA A 7 15.20 16.03 8.44
C ALA A 7 14.75 15.08 7.34
N TYR A 8 15.25 15.30 6.12
CA TYR A 8 14.98 14.44 4.99
C TYR A 8 15.69 13.11 5.16
N ASP A 9 14.90 12.05 5.14
CA ASP A 9 15.36 10.69 5.25
C ASP A 9 14.71 9.84 4.13
N PRO A 10 15.52 9.32 3.20
CA PRO A 10 15.05 8.47 2.11
C PRO A 10 15.17 6.96 2.38
N THR A 11 15.51 6.52 3.59
CA THR A 11 15.69 5.10 3.92
C THR A 11 14.63 4.62 4.91
N VAL A 12 14.54 3.31 5.13
CA VAL A 12 13.56 2.74 6.08
C VAL A 12 14.26 2.54 7.41
N ASP A 13 13.71 3.15 8.46
CA ASP A 13 14.19 2.95 9.82
C ASP A 13 13.73 1.60 10.38
N PRO A 14 14.64 0.78 10.91
CA PRO A 14 14.24 -0.47 11.54
C PRO A 14 13.48 -0.21 12.83
N TYR A 15 12.56 -1.11 13.20
CA TYR A 15 11.79 -0.98 14.44
C TYR A 15 12.68 -0.87 15.69
N THR A 16 13.89 -1.45 15.62
CA THR A 16 14.91 -1.42 16.69
C THR A 16 15.37 0.00 17.00
N ALA A 17 15.35 0.90 16.02
CA ALA A 17 15.67 2.31 16.22
C ALA A 17 14.62 3.02 17.10
N PHE A 18 13.40 2.51 17.20
CA PHE A 18 12.30 3.10 17.98
C PHE A 18 12.11 2.49 19.36
N LEU A 19 12.90 1.49 19.73
CA LEU A 19 12.86 0.92 21.06
C LEU A 19 13.42 1.92 22.09
N PRO A 20 13.03 1.82 23.39
CA PRO A 20 13.72 2.53 24.44
C PRO A 20 15.21 2.16 24.44
N VAL A 21 16.11 3.12 24.71
CA VAL A 21 17.57 2.89 24.79
C VAL A 21 17.97 1.85 25.84
N SER A 22 17.08 1.55 26.80
CA SER A 22 17.25 0.51 27.80
C SER A 22 16.88 -0.90 27.29
N ASP A 23 16.24 -1.02 26.13
CA ASP A 23 15.87 -2.30 25.54
C ASP A 23 17.12 -2.98 24.92
N PRO A 24 17.38 -4.26 25.21
CA PRO A 24 18.54 -4.96 24.64
C PRO A 24 18.55 -5.07 23.11
N GLY A 25 17.38 -4.94 22.46
CA GLY A 25 17.25 -4.94 21.01
C GLY A 25 17.41 -3.56 20.37
N TYR A 26 17.63 -2.50 21.16
CA TYR A 26 17.83 -1.15 20.63
C TYR A 26 19.10 -1.09 19.77
N VAL A 27 18.98 -0.44 18.62
CA VAL A 27 20.08 -0.13 17.71
C VAL A 27 19.88 1.31 17.28
N ASP A 28 20.93 2.13 17.33
CA ASP A 28 20.86 3.49 16.82
C ASP A 28 20.46 3.49 15.34
N ASP A 29 19.72 4.54 14.97
CA ASP A 29 19.39 4.78 13.58
C ASP A 29 20.67 4.99 12.76
N ALA A 30 20.70 4.40 11.56
CA ALA A 30 21.86 4.40 10.69
C ALA A 30 22.06 5.75 9.98
N ASP A 31 20.99 6.51 9.82
CA ASP A 31 21.05 7.84 9.23
C ASP A 31 20.25 8.87 10.04
N ALA A 32 19.94 10.01 9.41
CA ALA A 32 19.44 11.19 10.10
C ALA A 32 18.05 11.53 9.61
N GLY A 33 17.07 11.28 10.46
CA GLY A 33 15.70 11.72 10.27
C GLY A 33 14.74 10.64 10.74
N GLN A 34 13.53 10.69 10.21
CA GLN A 34 12.64 9.55 10.15
C GLN A 34 11.92 9.64 8.81
N PRO A 35 11.73 8.53 8.10
CA PRO A 35 11.19 8.59 6.76
C PRO A 35 9.72 8.96 6.79
N ILE A 36 9.29 9.56 5.69
CA ILE A 36 7.88 9.60 5.33
C ILE A 36 7.66 8.45 4.36
N GLU A 37 6.77 7.55 4.73
CA GLU A 37 6.53 6.29 4.06
C GLU A 37 5.12 6.24 3.50
N LEU A 38 4.95 5.45 2.44
CA LEU A 38 3.68 5.20 1.80
C LEU A 38 3.31 3.72 1.90
N TYR A 39 2.09 3.45 2.36
CA TYR A 39 1.52 2.12 2.49
C TYR A 39 0.18 2.02 1.78
N GLY A 40 -0.29 0.80 1.59
CA GLY A 40 -1.70 0.55 1.32
C GLY A 40 -2.57 0.94 2.51
N VAL A 41 -3.89 0.99 2.29
CA VAL A 41 -4.88 1.11 3.37
C VAL A 41 -5.54 -0.24 3.59
N GLY A 42 -5.52 -0.70 4.84
CA GLY A 42 -6.32 -1.79 5.36
C GLY A 42 -7.53 -1.27 6.12
N PHE A 43 -8.58 -2.08 6.20
CA PHE A 43 -9.82 -1.73 6.89
C PHE A 43 -10.19 -2.74 7.98
N ARG A 44 -10.82 -2.26 9.04
CA ARG A 44 -11.41 -3.07 10.12
C ARG A 44 -12.68 -2.40 10.65
N GLY A 45 -13.32 -3.00 11.64
CA GLY A 45 -14.51 -2.41 12.27
C GLY A 45 -15.73 -2.36 11.35
N GLY A 46 -15.87 -3.35 10.46
CA GLY A 46 -16.95 -3.41 9.46
C GLY A 46 -16.74 -2.55 8.22
N PHE A 47 -15.62 -1.82 8.13
CA PHE A 47 -15.26 -1.06 6.94
C PHE A 47 -14.54 -1.92 5.91
N SER A 48 -14.67 -1.51 4.65
CA SER A 48 -13.97 -2.07 3.50
C SER A 48 -13.62 -0.96 2.51
N LEU A 49 -12.87 -1.29 1.47
CA LEU A 49 -12.59 -0.36 0.37
C LEU A 49 -13.87 0.22 -0.26
N ALA A 50 -14.95 -0.56 -0.28
CA ALA A 50 -16.23 -0.14 -0.83
C ALA A 50 -16.97 0.82 0.10
N THR A 51 -16.95 0.57 1.42
CA THR A 51 -17.76 1.28 2.41
C THR A 51 -17.03 2.45 3.09
N TRP A 52 -15.71 2.55 2.96
CA TRP A 52 -14.94 3.67 3.52
C TRP A 52 -15.13 4.96 2.71
N THR A 53 -15.58 6.00 3.40
CA THR A 53 -15.85 7.35 2.86
C THR A 53 -15.06 8.41 3.64
N GLU A 54 -15.10 9.66 3.17
CA GLU A 54 -14.43 10.79 3.85
C GLU A 54 -14.99 11.09 5.25
N TYR A 55 -16.25 10.72 5.51
CA TYR A 55 -16.91 10.91 6.81
C TYR A 55 -16.89 9.66 7.69
N SER A 56 -16.24 8.58 7.23
CA SER A 56 -16.13 7.36 8.02
C SER A 56 -15.36 7.63 9.32
N PRO A 57 -15.83 7.13 10.47
CA PRO A 57 -15.14 7.32 11.75
C PRO A 57 -13.74 6.69 11.70
N PHE A 58 -12.71 7.48 12.00
CA PHE A 58 -11.33 7.04 11.86
C PHE A 58 -10.99 5.83 12.75
N GLY A 59 -11.60 5.73 13.94
CA GLY A 59 -11.40 4.61 14.85
C GLY A 59 -12.42 4.63 15.99
N THR A 60 -12.28 3.69 16.92
CA THR A 60 -13.13 3.57 18.10
C THR A 60 -12.30 3.77 19.38
N GLY A 61 -12.72 4.61 20.32
CA GLY A 61 -11.93 4.85 21.54
C GLY A 61 -10.73 5.80 21.34
N SER A 62 -9.66 5.61 22.11
CA SER A 62 -8.52 6.53 22.11
C SER A 62 -7.62 6.32 20.90
N VAL A 63 -7.22 7.39 20.23
CA VAL A 63 -6.25 7.33 19.10
C VAL A 63 -4.89 6.75 19.49
N LEU A 64 -4.62 6.67 20.80
CA LEU A 64 -3.39 6.10 21.36
C LEU A 64 -3.47 4.58 21.56
N ASP A 65 -4.67 4.01 21.53
CA ASP A 65 -4.85 2.58 21.72
C ASP A 65 -4.40 1.82 20.47
N PRO A 66 -3.71 0.67 20.62
CA PRO A 66 -3.39 -0.16 19.48
C PRO A 66 -4.68 -0.72 18.89
N ASN A 67 -4.65 -0.99 17.59
CA ASN A 67 -5.70 -1.71 16.86
C ASN A 67 -7.07 -1.05 16.73
N VAL A 68 -7.26 0.20 17.15
CA VAL A 68 -8.58 0.84 17.13
C VAL A 68 -8.95 1.59 15.85
N ARG A 69 -7.97 1.84 14.97
CA ARG A 69 -8.18 2.58 13.72
C ARG A 69 -8.91 1.73 12.71
N ASN A 70 -10.04 2.22 12.20
CA ASN A 70 -10.84 1.56 11.18
C ASN A 70 -10.16 1.55 9.81
N ALA A 71 -9.35 2.57 9.51
CA ALA A 71 -8.44 2.61 8.38
C ALA A 71 -7.01 2.73 8.90
N PHE A 72 -6.13 1.84 8.44
CA PHE A 72 -4.76 1.73 8.96
C PHE A 72 -3.75 1.49 7.83
N ALA A 73 -2.49 1.82 8.10
CA ALA A 73 -1.39 1.55 7.17
C ALA A 73 -1.19 0.03 7.03
N LEU A 74 -1.31 -0.46 5.80
CA LEU A 74 -1.21 -1.87 5.46
C LEU A 74 0.06 -2.12 4.66
N GLY A 75 0.94 -2.96 5.21
CA GLY A 75 2.23 -3.29 4.63
C GLY A 75 2.49 -4.78 4.69
N ALA A 76 3.43 -5.26 3.86
CA ALA A 76 3.82 -6.66 3.86
C ALA A 76 4.82 -6.93 5.00
N ASN A 77 4.60 -8.02 5.74
CA ASN A 77 5.60 -8.55 6.66
C ASN A 77 6.65 -9.40 5.91
N ALA A 78 7.64 -9.95 6.64
CA ALA A 78 8.69 -10.79 6.06
C ALA A 78 8.19 -12.05 5.32
N ALA A 79 6.97 -12.52 5.64
CA ALA A 79 6.33 -13.63 4.96
C ALA A 79 5.50 -13.21 3.72
N GLY A 80 5.47 -11.91 3.39
CA GLY A 80 4.67 -11.36 2.31
C GLY A 80 3.19 -11.13 2.65
N ASN A 81 2.77 -11.40 3.89
CA ASN A 81 1.39 -11.20 4.32
C ASN A 81 1.13 -9.72 4.59
N MET A 82 -0.02 -9.22 4.12
CA MET A 82 -0.46 -7.86 4.37
C MET A 82 -0.99 -7.72 5.80
N VAL A 83 -0.34 -6.89 6.61
CA VAL A 83 -0.63 -6.71 8.04
C VAL A 83 -0.69 -5.23 8.41
N ASP A 84 -1.30 -4.95 9.57
CA ASP A 84 -1.32 -3.59 10.13
C ASP A 84 0.07 -3.18 10.61
N VAL A 85 0.59 -2.12 10.01
CA VAL A 85 1.91 -1.55 10.30
C VAL A 85 1.92 -0.77 11.63
N SER A 86 0.74 -0.35 12.10
CA SER A 86 0.57 0.55 13.24
C SER A 86 1.26 0.13 14.53
N ASN A 87 1.43 -1.17 14.75
CA ASN A 87 1.98 -1.73 15.99
C ASN A 87 3.37 -2.32 15.80
N SER A 88 4.05 -2.05 14.67
CA SER A 88 5.31 -2.68 14.27
C SER A 88 6.38 -2.69 15.36
N VAL A 89 6.58 -1.57 16.06
CA VAL A 89 7.52 -1.46 17.18
C VAL A 89 7.13 -2.36 18.36
N ARG A 90 5.84 -2.39 18.71
CA ARG A 90 5.30 -3.23 19.80
C ARG A 90 5.42 -4.71 19.47
N GLU A 91 5.20 -5.06 18.21
CA GLU A 91 5.27 -6.42 17.68
C GLU A 91 6.67 -6.83 17.21
N ARG A 92 7.65 -5.93 17.34
CA ARG A 92 9.08 -6.13 17.04
C ARG A 92 9.38 -6.59 15.61
N TRP A 93 8.85 -5.87 14.62
CA TRP A 93 9.18 -6.11 13.21
C TRP A 93 9.30 -4.81 12.41
N THR A 94 10.17 -4.79 11.40
CA THR A 94 10.34 -3.64 10.50
C THR A 94 9.38 -3.75 9.32
N PRO A 95 8.49 -2.78 9.11
CA PRO A 95 7.62 -2.75 7.95
C PRO A 95 8.36 -2.52 6.64
N GLN A 96 7.88 -3.13 5.56
CA GLN A 96 8.30 -2.79 4.21
C GLN A 96 7.25 -1.85 3.59
N PRO A 97 7.54 -0.54 3.47
CA PRO A 97 6.64 0.39 2.80
C PRO A 97 6.55 0.10 1.31
N PHE A 98 5.45 0.52 0.69
CA PHE A 98 5.31 0.46 -0.77
C PHE A 98 6.29 1.43 -1.45
N ALA A 99 6.59 2.53 -0.77
CA ALA A 99 7.60 3.50 -1.17
C ALA A 99 8.06 4.32 0.05
N VAL A 100 9.33 4.72 0.05
CA VAL A 100 9.83 5.81 0.90
C VAL A 100 9.79 7.11 0.10
N GLY A 101 9.44 8.20 0.75
CA GLY A 101 9.35 9.52 0.13
C GLY A 101 10.72 10.05 -0.27
N ALA A 102 10.87 10.43 -1.53
CA ALA A 102 12.09 11.00 -2.08
C ALA A 102 11.91 12.49 -2.42
N ILE A 103 12.92 13.30 -2.09
CA ILE A 103 12.98 14.71 -2.45
C ILE A 103 14.13 14.92 -3.43
N ALA A 104 13.80 15.37 -4.64
CA ALA A 104 14.79 15.55 -5.70
C ALA A 104 15.87 16.55 -5.30
N LYS A 105 17.14 16.14 -5.43
CA LYS A 105 18.35 16.97 -5.15
C LYS A 105 18.50 17.42 -3.69
N MET A 106 17.74 16.86 -2.75
CA MET A 106 17.94 17.10 -1.33
C MET A 106 18.92 16.09 -0.75
N LYS A 107 19.87 16.55 0.06
CA LYS A 107 20.82 15.69 0.75
C LYS A 107 20.16 15.08 2.00
N PRO A 108 20.29 13.76 2.25
CA PRO A 108 19.83 13.15 3.50
C PRO A 108 20.32 13.92 4.73
N GLY A 109 19.47 14.03 5.75
CA GLY A 109 19.69 14.82 6.97
C GLY A 109 19.42 16.32 6.84
N SER A 110 19.12 16.85 5.65
CA SER A 110 18.79 18.28 5.48
C SER A 110 17.37 18.57 5.98
N LEU A 111 17.17 19.69 6.65
CA LEU A 111 15.83 20.12 7.06
C LEU A 111 14.95 20.44 5.84
N VAL A 112 13.74 19.90 5.82
CA VAL A 112 12.80 20.01 4.71
C VAL A 112 12.03 21.33 4.80
N PRO A 113 12.13 22.24 3.80
CA PRO A 113 11.28 23.41 3.72
C PRO A 113 9.81 23.03 3.50
N ILE A 114 8.89 23.82 4.03
CA ILE A 114 7.46 23.69 3.79
C ILE A 114 7.14 23.80 2.29
N GLY A 115 6.19 22.99 1.82
CA GLY A 115 5.78 22.96 0.41
C GLY A 115 6.75 22.23 -0.52
N THR A 116 7.83 21.65 0.02
CA THR A 116 8.73 20.77 -0.74
C THR A 116 7.96 19.56 -1.26
N LYS A 117 8.14 19.26 -2.56
CA LYS A 117 7.48 18.13 -3.21
C LYS A 117 8.17 16.82 -2.82
N LEU A 118 7.46 16.01 -2.06
CA LEU A 118 7.82 14.63 -1.75
C LEU A 118 7.24 13.70 -2.83
N ARG A 119 8.06 12.83 -3.40
CA ARG A 119 7.65 11.87 -4.44
C ARG A 119 7.72 10.45 -3.89
N PHE A 120 6.67 9.68 -4.14
CA PHE A 120 6.65 8.25 -3.85
C PHE A 120 6.65 7.49 -5.18
N SER A 121 7.62 6.59 -5.33
CA SER A 121 7.69 5.65 -6.46
C SER A 121 7.43 4.27 -5.89
N LEU A 122 6.22 3.74 -6.13
CA LEU A 122 5.85 2.43 -5.62
C LEU A 122 6.69 1.34 -6.28
N ASP A 123 7.22 0.42 -5.47
CA ASP A 123 7.96 -0.74 -5.98
C ASP A 123 6.99 -1.80 -6.51
N THR A 124 6.64 -1.70 -7.79
CA THR A 124 5.78 -2.67 -8.47
C THR A 124 6.45 -4.01 -8.74
N ALA A 125 7.76 -4.14 -8.48
CA ALA A 125 8.44 -5.44 -8.53
C ALA A 125 8.16 -6.27 -7.27
N GLN A 126 7.75 -5.62 -6.16
CA GLN A 126 7.36 -6.32 -4.95
C GLN A 126 5.98 -7.01 -5.15
N PRO A 127 5.88 -8.34 -4.98
CA PRO A 127 4.64 -9.07 -5.26
C PRO A 127 3.43 -8.59 -4.44
N SER A 128 3.64 -8.21 -3.18
CA SER A 128 2.59 -7.70 -2.29
C SER A 128 2.05 -6.34 -2.75
N VAL A 129 2.93 -5.42 -3.18
CA VAL A 129 2.54 -4.12 -3.76
C VAL A 129 1.75 -4.35 -5.03
N GLN A 130 2.25 -5.21 -5.92
CA GLN A 130 1.59 -5.50 -7.18
C GLN A 130 0.21 -6.14 -6.97
N ALA A 131 0.09 -7.08 -6.02
CA ALA A 131 -1.20 -7.68 -5.65
C ALA A 131 -2.18 -6.63 -5.11
N TYR A 132 -1.74 -5.75 -4.21
CA TYR A 132 -2.57 -4.68 -3.67
C TYR A 132 -3.07 -3.73 -4.77
N LEU A 133 -2.18 -3.32 -5.68
CA LEU A 133 -2.53 -2.44 -6.79
C LEU A 133 -3.51 -3.10 -7.77
N ARG A 134 -3.38 -4.39 -8.07
CA ARG A 134 -4.35 -5.14 -8.90
C ARG A 134 -5.74 -5.12 -8.26
N THR A 135 -5.86 -5.50 -7.00
CA THR A 135 -7.14 -5.47 -6.27
C THR A 135 -7.76 -4.07 -6.26
N ALA A 136 -6.94 -3.03 -6.10
CA ALA A 136 -7.41 -1.64 -6.13
C ALA A 136 -7.91 -1.21 -7.53
N VAL A 137 -7.20 -1.60 -8.59
CA VAL A 137 -7.58 -1.33 -9.98
C VAL A 137 -8.87 -2.08 -10.33
N ASP A 138 -8.98 -3.36 -10.00
CA ASP A 138 -10.17 -4.18 -10.23
C ASP A 138 -11.40 -3.62 -9.50
N ALA A 139 -11.21 -3.08 -8.29
CA ALA A 139 -12.25 -2.43 -7.52
C ALA A 139 -12.56 -0.99 -7.96
N GLY A 140 -11.77 -0.43 -8.90
CA GLY A 140 -11.87 0.97 -9.33
C GLY A 140 -11.56 2.00 -8.23
N LYS A 141 -10.89 1.58 -7.15
CA LYS A 141 -10.59 2.43 -5.99
C LYS A 141 -9.21 2.10 -5.44
N LEU A 142 -8.32 3.08 -5.43
CA LEU A 142 -7.04 3.01 -4.73
C LEU A 142 -7.06 3.87 -3.47
N ARG A 143 -6.58 3.31 -2.37
CA ARG A 143 -6.42 4.00 -1.09
C ARG A 143 -4.99 3.80 -0.61
N LEU A 144 -4.32 4.89 -0.28
CA LEU A 144 -2.93 4.89 0.19
C LEU A 144 -2.86 5.72 1.47
N THR A 145 -1.97 5.33 2.37
CA THR A 145 -1.65 6.08 3.59
C THR A 145 -0.23 6.58 3.51
N ALA A 146 -0.04 7.90 3.62
CA ALA A 146 1.26 8.47 3.95
C ALA A 146 1.37 8.58 5.47
N CYS A 147 2.47 8.08 6.04
CA CYS A 147 2.74 8.21 7.47
C CYS A 147 4.24 8.36 7.73
N SER A 148 4.58 8.74 8.95
CA SER A 148 5.95 8.73 9.45
C SER A 148 5.91 8.25 10.88
N LEU A 149 6.73 7.25 11.21
CA LEU A 149 6.95 6.85 12.58
C LEU A 149 8.01 7.77 13.18
N THR A 150 7.60 8.68 14.06
CA THR A 150 8.49 9.73 14.58
C THR A 150 8.69 9.58 16.09
N LYS A 151 9.93 9.71 16.55
CA LYS A 151 10.24 9.80 17.98
C LYS A 151 9.72 11.13 18.53
N VAL A 152 8.86 11.05 19.53
CA VAL A 152 8.29 12.23 20.20
C VAL A 152 8.43 12.08 21.71
N VAL A 153 8.30 13.20 22.43
CA VAL A 153 8.18 13.21 23.88
C VAL A 153 6.72 13.45 24.26
N GLN A 154 6.36 13.19 25.51
CA GLN A 154 5.00 13.45 25.97
C GLN A 154 4.68 14.95 25.79
N GLN A 155 3.59 15.26 25.08
CA GLN A 155 3.14 16.62 24.78
C GLN A 155 4.15 17.49 23.99
N GLY A 156 5.11 16.89 23.29
CA GLY A 156 6.06 17.64 22.47
C GLY A 156 6.79 16.79 21.43
N GLY A 157 7.21 17.42 20.33
CA GLY A 157 7.97 16.72 19.31
C GLY A 157 7.94 17.46 17.98
N SER A 158 8.96 17.17 17.17
CA SER A 158 9.06 17.63 15.79
C SER A 158 8.65 16.48 14.88
N PHE A 159 7.50 16.58 14.23
CA PHE A 159 7.00 15.54 13.33
C PHE A 159 6.40 16.15 12.05
N PRO A 160 6.36 15.40 10.94
CA PRO A 160 5.80 15.91 9.69
C PRO A 160 4.33 16.33 9.86
N THR A 161 3.95 17.48 9.30
CA THR A 161 2.53 17.87 9.19
C THR A 161 2.06 17.71 7.75
N PHE A 162 1.08 16.84 7.53
CA PHE A 162 0.40 16.69 6.24
C PHE A 162 -0.83 17.60 6.19
N TYR A 163 -1.12 18.14 5.01
CA TYR A 163 -2.31 18.94 4.80
C TYR A 163 -2.90 18.67 3.41
N CYS A 164 -4.23 18.63 3.34
CA CYS A 164 -4.97 18.40 2.11
C CYS A 164 -4.99 19.65 1.22
N ARG A 165 -5.45 19.49 -0.02
CA ARG A 165 -5.51 20.55 -1.04
C ARG A 165 -6.36 21.76 -0.63
N GLU A 166 -7.28 21.59 0.32
CA GLU A 166 -8.17 22.62 0.86
C GLU A 166 -7.46 23.54 1.86
N ASN A 167 -6.25 23.18 2.30
CA ASN A 167 -5.51 24.00 3.26
C ASN A 167 -5.17 25.37 2.64
N PRO A 168 -5.42 26.50 3.35
CA PRO A 168 -5.14 27.84 2.83
C PRO A 168 -3.70 28.05 2.33
N LEU A 169 -2.74 27.33 2.91
CA LEU A 169 -1.34 27.39 2.48
C LEU A 169 -1.16 26.88 1.05
N VAL A 170 -1.90 25.84 0.64
CA VAL A 170 -1.83 25.30 -0.73
C VAL A 170 -2.28 26.35 -1.75
N THR A 171 -3.34 27.10 -1.43
CA THR A 171 -3.83 28.20 -2.26
C THR A 171 -2.84 29.37 -2.28
N ALA A 172 -2.29 29.75 -1.11
CA ALA A 172 -1.39 30.88 -0.98
C ALA A 172 -0.03 30.67 -1.67
N THR A 173 0.53 29.45 -1.62
CA THR A 173 1.83 29.13 -2.22
C THR A 173 1.74 28.66 -3.66
N GLY A 174 0.54 28.29 -4.13
CA GLY A 174 0.35 27.70 -5.46
C GLY A 174 1.02 26.33 -5.62
N THR A 175 1.36 25.64 -4.52
CA THR A 175 2.02 24.32 -4.56
C THR A 175 1.18 23.26 -5.28
N GLY A 176 -0.15 23.45 -5.28
CA GLY A 176 -1.12 22.56 -5.91
C GLY A 176 -1.48 21.34 -5.06
N ALA A 177 -2.46 20.58 -5.54
CA ALA A 177 -2.85 19.30 -4.92
C ALA A 177 -1.81 18.21 -5.21
N ALA A 178 -1.79 17.17 -4.36
CA ALA A 178 -1.04 15.96 -4.66
C ALA A 178 -1.53 15.33 -5.97
N THR A 179 -0.60 14.84 -6.78
CA THR A 179 -0.88 14.21 -8.08
C THR A 179 -0.44 12.76 -8.08
N MET A 180 -1.17 11.91 -8.79
CA MET A 180 -0.79 10.52 -9.01
C MET A 180 -0.74 10.23 -10.50
N THR A 181 0.31 9.54 -10.93
CA THR A 181 0.40 8.97 -12.28
C THR A 181 0.53 7.46 -12.13
N MET A 182 -0.31 6.73 -12.84
CA MET A 182 -0.31 5.27 -12.85
C MET A 182 -0.32 4.80 -14.30
N VAL A 183 0.52 3.81 -14.61
CA VAL A 183 0.50 3.08 -15.88
C VAL A 183 -0.03 1.70 -15.59
N VAL A 184 -1.16 1.35 -16.18
CA VAL A 184 -1.77 0.03 -16.07
C VAL A 184 -1.59 -0.69 -17.39
N SER A 185 -0.92 -1.84 -17.36
CA SER A 185 -0.91 -2.77 -18.48
C SER A 185 -1.94 -3.85 -18.18
N THR A 186 -3.02 -3.87 -18.95
CA THR A 186 -3.96 -4.98 -18.91
C THR A 186 -3.45 -6.04 -19.87
N GLN A 187 -3.09 -7.20 -19.33
CA GLN A 187 -2.93 -8.37 -20.18
C GLN A 187 -4.33 -8.86 -20.53
N THR A 188 -4.79 -8.56 -21.75
CA THR A 188 -5.91 -9.29 -22.33
C THR A 188 -5.38 -10.66 -22.70
N CYS A 189 -5.46 -11.59 -21.75
CA CYS A 189 -5.18 -12.99 -22.01
C CYS A 189 -6.22 -13.47 -23.02
N ALA A 190 -5.83 -14.40 -23.90
CA ALA A 190 -6.85 -15.08 -24.70
C ALA A 190 -7.89 -15.66 -23.74
N PRO A 191 -9.21 -15.63 -24.04
CA PRO A 191 -10.21 -16.11 -23.09
C PRO A 191 -9.92 -17.52 -22.52
N ALA A 192 -9.30 -18.39 -23.31
CA ALA A 192 -8.90 -19.74 -22.91
C ALA A 192 -7.54 -19.84 -22.17
N ASP A 193 -6.73 -18.77 -22.10
CA ASP A 193 -5.47 -18.67 -21.35
C ASP A 193 -5.82 -18.24 -19.91
N LEU A 194 -6.29 -19.22 -19.13
CA LEU A 194 -6.88 -19.04 -17.80
C LEU A 194 -5.85 -18.70 -16.72
N ASN A 195 -4.57 -19.02 -16.93
CA ASN A 195 -3.49 -18.61 -16.05
C ASN A 195 -2.71 -17.38 -16.56
N CYS A 196 -3.05 -16.85 -17.74
CA CYS A 196 -2.42 -15.70 -18.36
C CYS A 196 -0.91 -15.87 -18.60
N ASN A 197 -0.45 -17.08 -18.93
CA ASN A 197 0.97 -17.34 -19.21
C ASN A 197 1.34 -17.08 -20.69
N GLY A 198 0.37 -16.76 -21.55
CA GLY A 198 0.56 -16.51 -22.98
C GLY A 198 0.38 -17.73 -23.88
N SER A 199 0.03 -18.90 -23.32
CA SER A 199 -0.19 -20.16 -24.04
C SER A 199 -1.39 -20.90 -23.46
N VAL A 200 -2.32 -21.31 -24.31
CA VAL A 200 -3.46 -22.16 -23.92
C VAL A 200 -3.01 -23.62 -23.90
N ASN A 201 -2.77 -24.17 -22.71
CA ASN A 201 -2.23 -25.53 -22.60
C ASN A 201 -2.83 -26.33 -21.43
N ALA A 202 -2.15 -27.41 -21.04
CA ALA A 202 -2.62 -28.32 -20.00
C ALA A 202 -2.80 -27.66 -18.62
N GLN A 203 -2.12 -26.55 -18.35
CA GLN A 203 -2.29 -25.79 -17.11
C GLN A 203 -3.64 -25.06 -17.09
N ASP A 204 -4.07 -24.48 -18.21
CA ASP A 204 -5.39 -23.85 -18.34
C ASP A 204 -6.48 -24.90 -18.28
N LEU A 205 -6.27 -26.05 -18.94
CA LEU A 205 -7.18 -27.19 -18.81
C LEU A 205 -7.35 -27.63 -17.35
N ALA A 206 -6.27 -27.67 -16.57
CA ALA A 206 -6.35 -28.00 -15.15
C ALA A 206 -7.19 -26.98 -14.35
N ILE A 207 -7.07 -25.68 -14.67
CA ILE A 207 -7.89 -24.63 -14.07
C ILE A 207 -9.36 -24.82 -14.45
N LEU A 208 -9.66 -25.07 -15.73
CA LEU A 208 -11.03 -25.33 -16.19
C LEU A 208 -11.65 -26.53 -15.46
N LEU A 209 -10.95 -27.66 -15.41
CA LEU A 209 -11.43 -28.87 -14.74
C LEU A 209 -11.59 -28.69 -13.22
N SER A 210 -10.82 -27.80 -12.59
CA SER A 210 -10.99 -27.47 -11.18
C SER A 210 -12.30 -26.73 -10.87
N GLN A 211 -12.91 -26.10 -11.87
CA GLN A 211 -14.16 -25.34 -11.76
C GLN A 211 -15.37 -26.06 -12.36
N TRP A 212 -15.21 -27.32 -12.79
CA TRP A 212 -16.24 -28.07 -13.51
C TRP A 212 -17.57 -28.15 -12.76
N GLY A 213 -18.67 -27.82 -13.46
CA GLY A 213 -20.03 -27.82 -12.91
C GLY A 213 -20.33 -26.66 -11.95
N THR A 214 -19.44 -25.67 -11.84
CA THR A 214 -19.63 -24.46 -11.02
C THR A 214 -19.53 -23.21 -11.88
N ALA A 215 -19.99 -22.07 -11.38
CA ALA A 215 -19.69 -20.78 -12.01
C ALA A 215 -18.22 -20.40 -11.72
N GLY A 216 -17.55 -19.75 -12.66
CA GLY A 216 -16.15 -19.40 -12.45
C GLY A 216 -15.50 -18.66 -13.62
N SER A 217 -14.20 -18.41 -13.49
CA SER A 217 -13.40 -17.75 -14.53
C SER A 217 -13.23 -18.59 -15.79
N ALA A 218 -13.49 -19.90 -15.72
CA ALA A 218 -13.42 -20.82 -16.84
C ALA A 218 -14.75 -20.99 -17.60
N ASP A 219 -15.77 -20.17 -17.29
CA ASP A 219 -17.02 -20.07 -18.06
C ASP A 219 -16.76 -19.19 -19.29
N LEU A 220 -16.34 -19.84 -20.37
CA LEU A 220 -15.87 -19.21 -21.60
C LEU A 220 -17.02 -18.86 -22.55
N ASN A 221 -18.16 -19.54 -22.43
CA ASN A 221 -19.35 -19.26 -23.23
C ASN A 221 -20.33 -18.29 -22.54
N GLY A 222 -20.15 -18.04 -21.23
CA GLY A 222 -20.97 -17.12 -20.43
C GLY A 222 -22.35 -17.66 -20.06
N ASP A 223 -22.55 -18.98 -20.03
CA ASP A 223 -23.84 -19.61 -19.70
C ASP A 223 -24.07 -19.79 -18.19
N GLY A 224 -23.07 -19.45 -17.38
CA GLY A 224 -23.10 -19.49 -15.92
C GLY A 224 -22.56 -20.79 -15.31
N ILE A 225 -22.14 -21.78 -16.10
CA ILE A 225 -21.60 -23.06 -15.61
C ILE A 225 -20.42 -23.52 -16.48
N VAL A 226 -19.28 -23.82 -15.85
CA VAL A 226 -18.14 -24.45 -16.54
C VAL A 226 -18.45 -25.89 -16.94
N GLY A 227 -18.45 -26.18 -18.23
CA GLY A 227 -18.80 -27.48 -18.78
C GLY A 227 -18.12 -27.86 -20.10
N ALA A 228 -18.77 -28.77 -20.83
CA ALA A 228 -18.21 -29.35 -22.05
C ALA A 228 -18.05 -28.33 -23.18
N GLN A 229 -18.92 -27.31 -23.22
CA GLN A 229 -18.86 -26.21 -24.16
C GLN A 229 -17.61 -25.35 -23.91
N ASP A 230 -17.29 -25.04 -22.67
CA ASP A 230 -16.07 -24.29 -22.31
C ASP A 230 -14.82 -25.10 -22.59
N LEU A 231 -14.84 -26.41 -22.32
CA LEU A 231 -13.75 -27.30 -22.68
C LEU A 231 -13.50 -27.30 -24.19
N ALA A 232 -14.57 -27.33 -25.00
CA ALA A 232 -14.44 -27.25 -26.46
C ALA A 232 -13.83 -25.91 -26.91
N ILE A 233 -14.22 -24.79 -26.28
CA ILE A 233 -13.63 -23.47 -26.54
C ILE A 233 -12.13 -23.49 -26.18
N LEU A 234 -11.75 -24.00 -25.00
CA LEU A 234 -10.36 -24.08 -24.57
C LEU A 234 -9.51 -24.91 -25.52
N LEU A 235 -9.97 -26.13 -25.86
CA LEU A 235 -9.24 -27.01 -26.77
C LEU A 235 -9.14 -26.44 -28.19
N SER A 236 -10.13 -25.66 -28.64
CA SER A 236 -10.06 -24.98 -29.94
C SER A 236 -8.99 -23.88 -30.00
N ALA A 237 -8.59 -23.35 -28.84
CA ALA A 237 -7.61 -22.29 -28.71
C ALA A 237 -6.20 -22.80 -28.33
N TRP A 238 -5.99 -24.11 -28.27
CA TRP A 238 -4.75 -24.74 -27.80
C TRP A 238 -3.52 -24.26 -28.57
N SER A 239 -2.48 -23.81 -27.86
CA SER A 239 -1.26 -23.19 -28.41
C SER A 239 -0.01 -23.52 -27.62
#